data_AF-A0AAD7F1A2-F1
#
_entry.id   AF-A0AAD7F1A2-F1
#
_cell.length_a   1.000
_cell.length_b   1.000
_cell.length_c   1.000
_cell.angle_alpha   90.00
_cell.angle_beta   90.00
_cell.angle_gamma   90.00
#
_symmetry.space_group_name_H-M   'P 1'
#
loop_
_entity.id
_entity.type
_entity.pdbx_description
1 polymer ?
#
loop_
_entity_poly.entity_id
_entity_poly.type
_entity_poly.pdbx_seq_one_letter_code
_entity_poly.pdbx_strand_id
1 'polypeptide(L)'
;MHFALGRLGLPSSYDSMVHSVRVLQKACLELDAMLRYSSTFLPRMQDPNSAAPDTPTDFIMGAFTGDAQEAHLLQKGGIPFLFVR
;
A
#
# COMPACT_ATOMS: atom_id res chain seq x y z
N MET A 1 11.33 -23.65 31.61
CA MET A 1 11.17 -22.28 31.06
C MET A 1 9.97 -22.10 30.12
N HIS A 2 9.10 -23.10 29.87
CA HIS A 2 7.89 -22.90 29.04
C HIS A 2 6.69 -22.27 29.76
N PHE A 3 6.66 -22.32 31.10
CA PHE A 3 5.49 -21.88 31.88
C PHE A 3 5.38 -20.36 32.09
N ALA A 4 6.48 -19.60 31.94
CA ALA A 4 6.49 -18.16 32.20
C ALA A 4 6.08 -17.32 30.97
N LEU A 5 6.23 -17.86 29.75
CA LEU A 5 5.87 -17.16 28.51
C LEU A 5 4.35 -17.00 28.32
N GLY A 6 3.55 -17.92 28.86
CA GLY A 6 2.09 -17.88 28.73
C GLY A 6 1.40 -16.73 29.48
N ARG A 7 2.07 -16.06 30.43
CA ARG A 7 1.49 -14.96 31.21
C ARG A 7 1.69 -13.56 30.61
N LEU A 8 2.55 -13.43 29.60
CA LEU A 8 2.84 -12.16 28.92
C LEU A 8 1.99 -11.94 27.65
N GLY A 9 1.05 -12.83 27.33
CA GLY A 9 0.31 -12.78 26.06
C GLY A 9 1.21 -12.91 24.83
N LEU A 10 2.46 -13.33 25.03
CA LEU A 10 3.42 -13.53 23.96
C LEU A 10 3.06 -14.82 23.21
N PRO A 11 3.07 -14.80 21.86
CA PRO A 11 2.78 -15.97 21.05
C PRO A 11 3.66 -17.14 21.48
N SER A 12 3.02 -18.22 21.92
CA SER A 12 3.66 -19.37 22.57
C SER A 12 4.48 -20.24 21.61
N SER A 13 4.35 -20.01 20.30
CA SER A 13 5.19 -20.59 19.27
C SER A 13 5.82 -19.47 18.41
N TYR A 14 7.06 -19.70 17.99
CA TYR A 14 7.78 -18.83 17.05
C TYR A 14 6.93 -18.53 15.79
N ASP A 15 6.20 -19.51 15.29
CA ASP A 15 5.31 -19.36 14.13
C ASP A 15 4.17 -18.37 14.37
N SER A 16 3.57 -18.39 15.56
CA SER A 16 2.52 -17.44 15.95
C SER A 16 3.05 -16.01 16.05
N MET A 17 4.31 -15.85 16.50
CA MET A 17 4.99 -14.55 16.52
C MET A 17 5.25 -14.02 15.11
N VAL A 18 5.80 -14.87 14.24
CA VAL A 18 6.08 -14.52 12.84
C VAL A 18 4.79 -14.16 12.10
N HIS A 19 3.72 -14.93 12.33
CA HIS A 19 2.41 -14.63 11.76
C HIS A 19 1.89 -13.27 12.23
N SER A 20 1.94 -13.00 13.53
CA SER A 20 1.49 -11.74 14.12
C SER A 20 2.26 -10.53 13.56
N VAL A 21 3.58 -10.65 13.43
CA VAL A 21 4.42 -9.61 12.82
C VAL A 21 4.06 -9.37 11.37
N ARG A 22 3.84 -10.42 10.56
CA ARG A 22 3.43 -10.28 9.16
C ARG A 22 2.09 -9.58 9.01
N VAL A 23 1.12 -9.94 9.85
CA VAL A 23 -0.21 -9.30 9.86
C VAL A 23 -0.09 -7.82 10.21
N LEU A 24 0.70 -7.48 11.23
CA LEU A 24 0.94 -6.10 11.62
C LEU A 24 1.64 -5.31 10.51
N GLN A 25 2.70 -5.86 9.92
CA GLN A 25 3.42 -5.24 8.79
C GLN A 25 2.49 -4.96 7.62
N LYS A 26 1.62 -5.94 7.27
CA LYS A 26 0.62 -5.76 6.22
C LYS A 26 -0.35 -4.62 6.55
N ALA A 27 -0.89 -4.58 7.77
CA ALA A 27 -1.80 -3.53 8.19
C ALA A 27 -1.15 -2.14 8.16
N CYS A 28 0.11 -2.02 8.57
CA CYS A 28 0.86 -0.77 8.49
C CYS A 28 1.06 -0.30 7.04
N LEU A 29 1.38 -1.22 6.12
CA LEU A 29 1.53 -0.89 4.70
C LEU A 29 0.20 -0.48 4.06
N GLU A 30 -0.90 -1.15 4.41
CA GLU A 30 -2.24 -0.77 3.93
C GLU A 30 -2.64 0.63 4.42
N LEU A 31 -2.38 0.95 5.69
CA LEU A 31 -2.64 2.28 6.24
C LEU A 31 -1.78 3.37 5.60
N ASP A 32 -0.48 3.13 5.40
CA ASP A 32 0.41 4.06 4.70
C ASP A 32 -0.06 4.29 3.25
N ALA A 33 -0.43 3.22 2.54
CA ALA A 33 -0.99 3.31 1.19
C ALA A 33 -2.27 4.17 1.16
N MET A 34 -3.20 3.96 2.08
CA MET A 34 -4.43 4.75 2.18
C MET A 34 -4.16 6.24 2.47
N LEU A 35 -3.23 6.54 3.37
CA LEU A 35 -2.84 7.91 3.70
C LEU A 35 -2.19 8.61 2.51
N ARG A 36 -1.28 7.95 1.80
CA ARG A 36 -0.67 8.51 0.59
C ARG A 36 -1.69 8.67 -0.54
N TYR A 37 -2.58 7.70 -0.72
CA TYR A 37 -3.67 7.78 -1.70
C TYR A 37 -4.52 9.02 -1.49
N SER A 38 -5.01 9.22 -0.27
CA SER A 38 -5.87 10.37 0.04
C SER A 38 -5.16 11.72 0.05
N SER A 39 -3.91 11.79 0.51
CA SER A 39 -3.18 13.06 0.65
C SER A 39 -2.46 13.52 -0.62
N THR A 40 -2.03 12.57 -1.48
CA THR A 40 -1.14 12.87 -2.60
C THR A 40 -1.73 12.46 -3.94
N PHE A 41 -2.16 11.20 -4.07
CA PHE A 41 -2.56 10.65 -5.36
C PHE A 41 -3.94 11.13 -5.81
N LEU A 42 -4.93 11.06 -4.92
CA LEU A 42 -6.30 11.47 -5.20
C LEU A 42 -6.40 12.96 -5.55
N PRO A 43 -5.75 13.90 -4.84
CA PRO A 43 -5.75 15.31 -5.24
C PRO A 43 -5.15 15.53 -6.64
N ARG A 44 -4.06 14.85 -7.00
CA ARG A 44 -3.45 14.95 -8.35
C ARG A 44 -4.35 14.38 -9.44
N MET A 45 -5.02 13.27 -9.16
CA MET A 45 -6.00 12.69 -10.08
C MET A 45 -7.14 13.67 -10.38
N GLN A 46 -7.63 14.36 -9.34
CA GLN A 46 -8.77 15.27 -9.41
C GLN A 46 -8.42 16.67 -9.95
N ASP A 47 -7.19 17.14 -9.76
CA ASP A 47 -6.77 18.44 -10.26
C ASP A 47 -6.60 18.40 -11.80
N PRO A 48 -7.43 19.13 -12.57
CA PRO A 48 -7.35 19.14 -14.03
C PRO A 48 -6.04 19.74 -14.57
N ASN A 49 -5.33 20.55 -13.76
CA ASN A 49 -4.06 21.16 -14.13
C ASN A 49 -2.84 20.39 -13.62
N SER A 50 -3.05 19.32 -12.86
CA SER A 50 -1.94 18.50 -12.36
C SER A 50 -1.29 17.72 -13.50
N ALA A 51 -0.02 18.04 -13.74
CA ALA A 51 0.82 17.26 -14.62
C ALA A 51 1.23 15.95 -13.94
N ALA A 52 1.32 14.87 -14.72
CA ALA A 52 1.89 13.63 -14.24
C ALA A 52 3.34 13.88 -13.80
N PRO A 53 3.77 13.34 -12.64
CA PRO A 53 5.15 13.49 -12.20
C PRO A 53 6.11 12.76 -13.15
N ASP A 54 7.28 13.37 -13.41
CA ASP A 54 8.30 12.83 -14.32
C ASP A 54 8.84 11.46 -13.85
N THR A 55 8.78 11.19 -12.55
CA THR A 55 9.14 9.92 -11.95
C THR A 55 7.97 9.32 -11.16
N PRO A 56 7.77 7.98 -11.22
CA PRO A 56 6.80 7.30 -10.37
C PRO A 56 7.05 7.68 -8.91
N THR A 57 6.01 8.17 -8.24
CA THR A 57 6.16 8.69 -6.87
C THR A 57 6.21 7.55 -5.84
N ASP A 58 5.82 6.33 -6.21
CA ASP A 58 5.72 5.21 -5.27
C ASP A 58 6.32 3.90 -5.79
N PHE A 59 6.98 3.18 -4.88
CA PHE A 59 7.48 1.81 -5.07
C PHE A 59 6.64 0.77 -4.30
N ILE A 60 5.72 1.24 -3.45
CA ILE A 60 4.88 0.40 -2.58
C ILE A 60 3.54 0.09 -3.27
N MET A 61 3.02 1.04 -4.04
CA MET A 61 1.74 0.91 -4.72
C MET A 61 1.91 0.73 -6.22
N GLY A 62 1.09 -0.14 -6.80
CA GLY A 62 0.94 -0.29 -8.24
C GLY A 62 -0.43 -0.86 -8.58
N ALA A 63 -0.90 -0.60 -9.80
CA ALA A 63 -2.21 -1.02 -10.26
C ALA A 63 -2.14 -1.79 -11.59
N PHE A 64 -3.15 -2.63 -11.83
CA PHE A 64 -3.41 -3.20 -13.15
C PHE A 64 -4.72 -2.61 -13.64
N THR A 65 -4.76 -2.16 -14.89
CA THR A 65 -6.01 -1.67 -15.48
C THR A 65 -6.05 -2.02 -16.97
N GLY A 66 -7.26 -2.27 -17.48
CA GLY A 66 -7.52 -2.38 -18.92
C GLY A 66 -8.31 -1.18 -19.46
N ASP A 67 -8.63 -0.20 -18.61
CA ASP A 67 -9.38 0.99 -18.96
C ASP A 67 -8.43 2.18 -19.18
N ALA A 68 -8.54 2.81 -20.34
CA ALA A 68 -7.74 3.97 -20.70
C ALA A 68 -8.01 5.19 -19.80
N GLN A 69 -9.23 5.36 -19.29
CA GLN A 69 -9.56 6.43 -18.36
C GLN A 69 -8.91 6.21 -17.00
N GLU A 70 -8.96 5.00 -16.46
CA GLU A 70 -8.28 4.67 -15.21
C GLU A 70 -6.76 4.77 -15.36
N ALA A 71 -6.20 4.29 -16.48
CA ALA A 71 -4.77 4.42 -16.78
C ALA A 71 -4.33 5.90 -16.78
N HIS A 72 -5.14 6.78 -17.36
CA HIS A 72 -4.87 8.22 -17.36
C HIS A 72 -4.89 8.80 -15.95
N LEU A 73 -5.86 8.42 -15.11
CA LEU A 73 -5.91 8.86 -13.71
C LEU A 73 -4.70 8.34 -12.92
N LEU A 74 -4.34 7.08 -13.07
CA LEU A 74 -3.15 6.48 -12.42
C LEU A 74 -1.87 7.19 -12.83
N GLN A 75 -1.73 7.53 -14.12
CA GLN A 75 -0.62 8.32 -14.64
C GLN A 75 -0.57 9.72 -14.01
N LYS A 76 -1.70 10.43 -13.94
CA LYS A 76 -1.78 11.75 -13.28
C LYS A 76 -1.43 11.68 -11.80
N GLY A 77 -1.88 10.63 -11.10
CA GLY A 77 -1.49 10.39 -9.72
C GLY A 77 0.01 10.17 -9.56
N GLY A 78 0.68 9.61 -10.58
CA GLY A 78 2.06 9.13 -10.47
C GLY A 78 2.15 7.75 -9.84
N ILE A 79 1.06 6.95 -9.94
CA ILE A 79 1.02 5.56 -9.50
C ILE A 79 1.46 4.68 -10.67
N PRO A 80 2.47 3.81 -10.50
CA PRO A 80 2.87 2.89 -11.55
C PRO A 80 1.74 1.91 -11.85
N PHE A 81 1.47 1.67 -13.13
CA PHE A 81 0.45 0.72 -13.54
C PHE A 81 0.90 -0.13 -14.73
N LEU A 82 0.34 -1.34 -14.82
CA LEU A 82 0.45 -2.18 -16.00
C LEU A 82 -0.90 -2.16 -16.73
N PHE A 83 -0.86 -1.79 -18.00
CA PHE A 83 -2.03 -1.87 -18.86
C PHE A 83 -2.22 -3.31 -19.35
N VAL A 84 -3.33 -3.94 -18.97
CA VAL A 84 -3.65 -5.33 -19.31
C VAL A 84 -4.86 -5.32 -20.23
N ARG A 85 -4.71 -5.88 -21.43
CA ARG A 85 -5.72 -5.87 -22.49
C ARG A 85 -6.31 -7.25 -22.70
#